data_AF-X1I9S1-F1
#
_entry.id   AF-X1I9S1-F1
#
_cell.length_a   1.000
_cell.length_b   1.000
_cell.length_c   1.000
_cell.angle_alpha   90.00
_cell.angle_beta   90.00
_cell.angle_gamma   90.00
#
_symmetry.space_group_name_H-M   'P 1'
#
loop_
_entity.id
_entity.type
_entity.pdbx_description
1 polymer ?
#
loop_
_entity_poly.entity_id
_entity_poly.type
_entity_poly.pdbx_seq_one_letter_code
_entity_poly.pdbx_strand_id
1 'polypeptide(L)'
;MDRRWVLSKEKNRIYHYNYFDREKSVFSQLSIYDFDPSTWSFQRRTYSERGYLSEGHLSLANCWYRDFVNGRPTKFEKSEKMDLSIVEDRSYFLKERKVPEQMSYRELGQYIEELEERDFDTVR
;
A
#
# COMPACT_ATOMS: atom_id res chain seq x y z
N MET A 1 -11.80 3.37 13.02
CA MET A 1 -11.32 4.49 12.17
C MET A 1 -10.60 3.86 10.99
N ASP A 2 -11.09 4.11 9.78
CA ASP A 2 -10.61 3.47 8.55
C ASP A 2 -9.12 3.68 8.34
N ARG A 3 -8.38 2.56 8.22
CA ARG A 3 -6.98 2.58 7.80
C ARG A 3 -6.93 2.91 6.32
N ARG A 4 -6.32 4.04 6.00
CA ARG A 4 -6.24 4.57 4.64
C ARG A 4 -4.87 4.36 4.00
N TRP A 5 -3.88 3.80 4.69
CA TRP A 5 -2.52 3.59 4.19
C TRP A 5 -2.11 2.13 4.36
N VAL A 6 -1.61 1.51 3.29
CA VAL A 6 -1.20 0.10 3.25
C VAL A 6 0.13 -0.02 2.52
N LEU A 7 1.17 -0.56 3.16
CA LEU A 7 2.45 -0.90 2.53
C LEU A 7 2.31 -2.25 1.80
N SER A 8 2.92 -2.41 0.62
CA SER A 8 2.94 -3.68 -0.13
C SER A 8 3.77 -4.76 0.56
N LYS A 9 3.54 -6.03 0.19
CA LYS A 9 4.33 -7.16 0.70
C LYS A 9 5.82 -7.01 0.37
N GLU A 10 6.12 -6.51 -0.82
CA GLU A 10 7.48 -6.29 -1.33
C GLU A 10 8.14 -5.01 -0.78
N LYS A 11 7.41 -4.19 0.00
CA LYS A 11 7.88 -2.93 0.57
C LYS A 11 8.46 -1.95 -0.47
N ASN A 12 7.92 -1.96 -1.68
CA ASN A 12 8.27 -1.07 -2.79
C ASN A 12 7.10 -0.16 -3.21
N ARG A 13 5.93 -0.34 -2.58
CA ARG A 13 4.70 0.35 -2.95
C ARG A 13 3.86 0.65 -1.72
N ILE A 14 3.29 1.85 -1.66
CA ILE A 14 2.30 2.24 -0.67
C ILE A 14 0.99 2.55 -1.37
N TYR A 15 -0.10 1.99 -0.86
CA TYR A 15 -1.46 2.24 -1.29
C TYR A 15 -2.13 3.19 -0.30
N HIS A 16 -2.87 4.16 -0.82
CA HIS A 16 -3.76 4.99 -0.03
C HIS A 16 -5.13 5.11 -0.68
N TYR A 17 -6.20 4.87 0.04
CA TYR A 17 -7.57 4.94 -0.50
C TYR A 17 -8.52 5.56 0.51
N ASN A 18 -9.56 6.22 0.00
CA ASN A 18 -10.58 6.81 0.87
C ASN A 18 -11.55 5.75 1.39
N TYR A 19 -11.88 4.76 0.56
CA TYR A 19 -12.79 3.68 0.91
C TYR A 19 -12.48 2.42 0.09
N PHE A 20 -12.69 1.24 0.69
CA PHE A 20 -12.62 -0.05 0.00
C PHE A 20 -13.89 -0.85 0.24
N ASP A 21 -14.66 -1.09 -0.82
CA ASP A 21 -15.84 -1.96 -0.81
C ASP A 21 -15.38 -3.42 -0.81
N ARG A 22 -15.58 -4.11 0.32
CA ARG A 22 -15.09 -5.47 0.56
C ARG A 22 -15.81 -6.50 -0.32
N GLU A 23 -17.10 -6.27 -0.60
CA GLU A 23 -17.93 -7.18 -1.39
C GLU A 23 -17.59 -7.06 -2.87
N LYS A 24 -17.41 -5.81 -3.34
CA LYS A 24 -17.13 -5.53 -4.75
C LYS A 24 -15.65 -5.52 -5.08
N SER A 25 -14.75 -5.53 -4.10
CA SER A 25 -13.30 -5.35 -4.30
C SER A 25 -12.96 -4.04 -5.00
N VAL A 26 -13.65 -2.96 -4.65
CA VAL A 26 -13.51 -1.66 -5.31
C VAL A 26 -12.93 -0.62 -4.36
N PHE A 27 -11.83 0.00 -4.75
CA PHE A 27 -11.29 1.19 -4.13
C PHE A 27 -11.97 2.46 -4.66
N SER A 28 -12.16 3.43 -3.77
CA SER A 28 -12.52 4.82 -4.08
C SER A 28 -11.35 5.74 -3.77
N GLN A 29 -11.01 6.61 -4.73
CA GLN A 29 -9.91 7.57 -4.66
C GLN A 29 -8.57 6.91 -4.28
N LEU A 30 -8.16 5.92 -5.05
CA LEU A 30 -6.93 5.17 -4.82
C LEU A 30 -5.73 5.99 -5.28
N SER A 31 -4.72 6.10 -4.42
CA SER A 31 -3.38 6.59 -4.70
C SER A 31 -2.38 5.47 -4.47
N ILE A 32 -1.43 5.33 -5.38
CA ILE A 32 -0.37 4.34 -5.34
C ILE A 32 0.95 5.11 -5.43
N TYR A 33 1.87 4.79 -4.54
CA TYR A 33 3.19 5.42 -4.45
C TYR A 33 4.24 4.34 -4.63
N ASP A 34 4.92 4.36 -5.76
CA ASP A 34 6.02 3.45 -6.09
C ASP A 34 7.36 4.07 -5.71
N PHE A 35 8.23 3.27 -5.12
CA PHE A 35 9.57 3.66 -4.74
C PHE A 35 10.56 2.51 -4.90
N ASP A 36 11.82 2.85 -5.09
CA ASP A 36 12.92 1.89 -5.07
C ASP A 36 13.16 1.44 -3.62
N PRO A 37 13.03 0.15 -3.28
CA PRO A 37 13.22 -0.33 -1.91
C PRO A 37 14.68 -0.30 -1.45
N SER A 38 15.65 -0.29 -2.37
CA SER A 38 17.08 -0.24 -2.06
C SER A 38 17.56 1.18 -1.80
N THR A 39 17.07 2.15 -2.59
CA THR A 39 17.48 3.56 -2.48
C THR A 39 16.46 4.45 -1.76
N TRP A 40 15.27 3.93 -1.46
CA TRP A 40 14.12 4.68 -0.95
C TRP A 40 13.75 5.89 -1.81
N SER A 41 14.10 5.85 -3.10
CA SER A 41 13.81 6.94 -4.02
C SER A 41 12.37 6.84 -4.52
N PHE A 42 11.64 7.96 -4.46
CA PHE A 42 10.28 8.04 -4.96
C PHE A 42 10.26 8.07 -6.49
N GLN A 43 9.55 7.14 -7.12
CA GLN A 43 9.58 6.92 -8.57
C GLN A 43 8.30 7.35 -9.26
N ARG A 44 7.13 6.98 -8.71
CA ARG A 44 5.85 7.24 -9.37
C ARG A 44 4.74 7.44 -8.36
N ARG A 45 3.85 8.38 -8.68
CA ARG A 45 2.51 8.46 -8.10
C ARG A 45 1.49 8.07 -9.15
N THR A 46 0.61 7.14 -8.82
CA THR A 46 -0.58 6.84 -9.62
C THR A 46 -1.82 7.16 -8.81
N TYR A 47 -2.83 7.75 -9.42
CA TYR A 47 -4.12 8.04 -8.81
C TYR A 47 -5.24 7.51 -9.69
N SER A 48 -6.32 7.04 -9.08
CA SER A 48 -7.56 6.73 -9.75
C SER A 48 -8.78 7.12 -8.91
N GLU A 49 -9.86 7.50 -9.57
CA GLU A 49 -11.14 7.70 -8.87
C GLU A 49 -11.73 6.37 -8.40
N ARG A 50 -11.57 5.31 -9.21
CA ARG A 50 -11.96 3.94 -8.86
C ARG A 50 -10.86 2.95 -9.22
N GLY A 51 -10.68 1.93 -8.39
CA GLY A 51 -9.78 0.81 -8.66
C GLY A 51 -10.48 -0.51 -8.38
N TYR A 52 -10.61 -1.38 -9.37
CA TYR A 52 -11.16 -2.73 -9.22
C TYR A 52 -10.03 -3.73 -8.99
N LEU A 53 -10.07 -4.40 -7.86
CA LEU A 53 -9.14 -5.46 -7.52
C LEU A 53 -9.68 -6.81 -7.98
N SER A 54 -8.94 -7.44 -8.87
CA SER A 54 -9.14 -8.82 -9.31
C SER A 54 -7.85 -9.61 -9.10
N GLU A 55 -7.91 -10.93 -9.14
CA GLU A 55 -6.77 -11.80 -8.84
C GLU A 55 -5.49 -11.40 -9.59
N GLY A 56 -4.54 -10.79 -8.88
CA GLY A 56 -3.27 -10.34 -9.45
C GLY A 56 -3.30 -9.03 -10.25
N HIS A 57 -4.48 -8.40 -10.39
CA HIS A 57 -4.68 -7.26 -11.27
C HIS A 57 -5.52 -6.16 -10.63
N LEU A 58 -5.07 -4.93 -10.81
CA LEU A 58 -5.73 -3.73 -10.35
C LEU A 58 -6.10 -2.86 -11.57
N SER A 59 -7.39 -2.84 -11.89
CA SER A 59 -7.94 -2.03 -12.99
C SER A 59 -8.38 -0.67 -12.48
N LEU A 60 -7.71 0.39 -12.91
CA LEU A 60 -7.94 1.77 -12.52
C LEU A 60 -8.83 2.47 -13.54
N ALA A 61 -9.78 3.27 -13.07
CA ALA A 61 -10.65 4.11 -13.89
C ALA A 61 -10.50 5.59 -13.53
N ASN A 62 -10.58 6.48 -14.52
CA ASN A 62 -10.36 7.92 -14.41
C ASN A 62 -9.05 8.22 -13.66
N CYS A 63 -7.95 7.81 -14.27
CA CYS A 63 -6.66 7.72 -13.61
C CYS A 63 -5.62 8.65 -14.22
N TRP A 64 -4.58 8.92 -13.45
CA TRP A 64 -3.39 9.60 -13.92
C TRP A 64 -2.17 9.09 -13.18
N TYR A 65 -1.01 9.24 -13.80
CA TYR A 65 0.26 9.01 -13.11
C TYR A 65 1.23 10.15 -13.32
N ARG A 66 2.19 10.25 -12.39
CA ARG A 66 3.31 11.17 -12.44
C ARG A 66 4.59 10.45 -12.07
N ASP A 67 5.59 10.58 -12.94
CA ASP A 67 6.92 10.03 -12.72
C ASP A 67 7.86 11.05 -12.09
N PHE A 68 8.82 10.55 -11.33
CA PHE A 68 9.82 11.33 -10.63
C PHE A 68 11.20 10.73 -10.88
N VAL A 69 12.18 11.60 -11.15
CA VAL A 69 13.60 11.24 -11.24
C VAL A 69 14.36 12.22 -10.36
N ASN A 70 15.15 11.70 -9.41
CA ASN A 70 15.88 12.52 -8.43
C ASN A 70 14.97 13.52 -7.70
N GLY A 71 13.76 13.08 -7.33
CA GLY A 71 12.76 13.90 -6.64
C GLY A 71 12.08 14.96 -7.51
N ARG A 72 12.40 15.07 -8.81
CA ARG A 72 11.79 16.03 -9.72
C ARG A 72 10.77 15.36 -10.63
N PRO A 73 9.59 15.96 -10.85
CA PRO A 73 8.58 15.40 -11.73
C PRO A 73 9.05 15.43 -13.20
N THR A 74 8.87 14.34 -13.93
CA THR A 74 9.37 14.19 -15.31
C THR A 74 8.27 13.89 -16.32
N LYS A 75 7.29 13.05 -15.98
CA LYS A 75 6.19 12.67 -16.86
C LYS A 75 4.86 12.81 -16.13
N PHE A 76 3.82 13.25 -16.84
CA PHE A 76 2.45 13.26 -16.35
C PHE A 76 1.51 12.82 -17.47
N GLU A 77 0.64 11.87 -17.18
CA GLU A 77 -0.29 11.32 -18.18
C GLU A 77 -1.62 10.99 -17.51
N LYS A 78 -2.71 11.27 -18.22
CA LYS A 78 -4.07 10.92 -17.81
C LYS A 78 -4.59 9.81 -18.72
N SER A 79 -5.39 8.92 -18.16
CA SER A 79 -6.06 7.87 -18.91
C SER A 79 -7.42 7.55 -18.31
N GLU A 80 -8.38 7.17 -19.15
CA GLU A 80 -9.66 6.65 -18.69
C GLU A 80 -9.52 5.30 -18.00
N LYS A 81 -8.56 4.48 -18.45
CA LYS A 81 -8.26 3.15 -17.90
C LYS A 81 -6.77 2.89 -17.80
N MET A 82 -6.34 2.24 -16.72
CA MET A 82 -4.99 1.71 -16.56
C MET A 82 -5.06 0.38 -15.81
N ASP A 83 -4.29 -0.61 -16.23
CA ASP A 83 -4.21 -1.89 -15.53
C ASP A 83 -2.81 -2.05 -14.93
N LEU A 84 -2.75 -2.45 -13.66
CA LEU A 84 -1.51 -2.71 -12.92
C LEU A 84 -1.51 -4.15 -12.40
N SER A 85 -0.39 -4.85 -12.55
CA SER A 85 -0.18 -6.13 -11.88
C SER A 85 0.22 -5.89 -10.43
N ILE A 86 -0.40 -6.63 -9.50
CA ILE A 86 -0.10 -6.57 -8.06
C ILE A 86 -0.09 -7.98 -7.47
N VAL A 87 0.67 -8.18 -6.39
CA VAL A 87 0.78 -9.47 -5.69
C VAL A 87 -0.22 -9.55 -4.53
N GLU A 88 -0.73 -8.40 -4.08
CA GLU A 88 -1.70 -8.31 -2.98
C GLU A 88 -3.10 -8.73 -3.42
N ASP A 89 -3.67 -9.70 -2.72
CA ASP A 89 -5.07 -10.09 -2.89
C ASP A 89 -6.01 -9.23 -2.02
N ARG A 90 -7.32 -9.44 -2.19
CA ARG A 90 -8.36 -8.75 -1.40
C ARG A 90 -8.14 -8.86 0.10
N SER A 91 -7.78 -10.05 0.61
CA SER A 91 -7.60 -10.28 2.04
C SER A 91 -6.48 -9.43 2.63
N TYR A 92 -5.49 -9.07 1.83
CA TYR A 92 -4.39 -8.19 2.23
C TYR A 92 -4.88 -6.79 2.64
N PHE A 93 -5.79 -6.21 1.86
CA PHE A 93 -6.38 -4.90 2.13
C PHE A 93 -7.46 -4.91 3.22
N LEU A 94 -7.96 -6.10 3.57
CA LEU A 94 -8.88 -6.31 4.69
C LEU A 94 -8.18 -6.57 6.02
N LYS A 95 -6.89 -6.91 5.99
CA LYS A 95 -6.18 -7.36 7.19
C LYS A 95 -5.89 -6.16 8.08
N GLU A 96 -6.57 -6.11 9.23
CA GLU A 96 -6.30 -5.12 10.26
C GLU A 96 -4.90 -5.33 10.89
N ARG A 97 -3.82 -4.88 10.23
CA ARG A 97 -2.51 -4.73 10.92
C ARG A 97 -2.48 -3.50 11.81
N LYS A 98 -2.57 -3.68 13.14
CA LYS A 98 -2.27 -2.63 14.13
C LYS A 98 -0.89 -2.05 13.82
N VAL A 99 -0.83 -0.73 13.62
CA VAL A 99 0.41 0.00 13.46
C VAL A 99 0.91 0.33 14.87
N PRO A 100 2.21 0.15 15.21
CA PRO A 100 2.74 0.43 16.56
C PRO A 100 2.41 1.84 17.07
N GLU A 101 2.34 2.81 16.17
CA GLU A 101 2.01 4.22 16.41
C GLU A 101 0.55 4.46 16.87
N GLN A 102 -0.29 3.43 16.84
CA GLN A 102 -1.71 3.47 17.23
C GLN A 102 -2.04 2.52 18.40
N MET A 103 -1.03 1.94 19.05
CA MET A 103 -1.19 1.00 20.17
C MET A 103 -1.25 1.76 21.51
N SER A 104 -2.08 1.29 22.45
CA SER A 104 -1.97 1.76 23.85
C SER A 104 -0.64 1.27 24.47
N TYR A 105 -0.12 1.95 25.50
CA TYR A 105 1.15 1.59 26.16
C TYR A 105 1.26 0.09 26.50
N ARG A 106 0.13 -0.53 26.87
CA ARG A 106 0.06 -1.96 27.20
C ARG A 106 0.20 -2.88 25.99
N GLU A 107 -0.32 -2.47 24.84
CA GLU A 107 -0.26 -3.23 23.58
C GLU A 107 1.11 -3.06 22.90
N LEU A 108 1.76 -1.90 23.06
CA LEU A 108 3.14 -1.70 22.63
C LEU A 108 4.10 -2.59 23.43
N GLY A 109 3.85 -2.77 24.73
CA GLY A 109 4.63 -3.69 25.57
C GLY A 109 4.57 -5.14 25.09
N GLN A 110 3.37 -5.65 24.79
CA GLN A 110 3.21 -7.01 24.26
C GLN A 110 3.85 -7.19 22.87
N TYR A 111 3.81 -6.15 22.03
CA TYR A 111 4.48 -6.17 20.73
C TYR A 111 6.01 -6.22 20.83
N ILE A 112 6.59 -5.57 21.86
CA ILE A 112 8.03 -5.62 22.14
C ILE A 112 8.42 -7.00 22.68
N GLU A 113 7.63 -7.58 23.59
CA GLU A 113 7.86 -8.95 24.10
C GLU A 113 7.80 -9.99 22.96
N GLU A 114 6.83 -9.89 22.04
CA GLU A 114 6.75 -10.76 20.86
C GLU A 114 7.93 -10.60 19.88
N LEU A 115 8.55 -9.42 19.82
CA LEU A 115 9.75 -9.19 19.00
C LEU A 115 11.00 -9.74 19.68
N GLU A 116 11.14 -9.56 20.99
CA GLU A 116 12.25 -10.10 21.77
C GLU A 116 12.22 -11.64 21.78
N GLU A 117 11.06 -12.27 21.96
CA GLU A 117 10.95 -13.74 21.88
C GLU A 117 11.32 -14.29 20.50
N ARG A 118 11.10 -13.54 19.42
CA ARG A 118 11.45 -13.95 18.05
C ARG A 118 12.91 -13.72 17.70
N ASP A 119 13.56 -12.72 18.28
CA ASP A 119 15.01 -12.51 18.13
C ASP A 119 15.82 -13.56 18.92
N PHE A 120 15.28 -14.10 20.02
CA PHE A 120 15.92 -15.21 20.74
C PHE A 120 15.87 -16.55 20.01
N ASP A 121 14.91 -16.76 19.09
CA ASP A 121 14.77 -18.02 18.34
C ASP A 121 15.58 -18.05 17.02
N THR A 122 16.38 -17.00 16.74
CA THR A 122 17.26 -16.92 15.55
C THR A 122 18.74 -17.16 15.88
N VAL A 123 19.07 -17.61 17.10
CA VAL A 123 20.42 -18.09 17.44
C VAL A 123 20.37 -19.55 17.89
N ARG A 124 20.32 -20.47 16.91
CA ARG A 124 21.01 -21.77 17.00
C ARG A 124 21.15 -22.45 15.64
#